data_AF-A0A969P416-F1
#
_entry.id   AF-A0A969P416-F1
#
_cell.length_a   1.000
_cell.length_b   1.000
_cell.length_c   1.000
_cell.angle_alpha   90.00
_cell.angle_beta   90.00
_cell.angle_gamma   90.00
#
_symmetry.space_group_name_H-M   'P 1'
#
loop_
_entity.id
_entity.type
_entity.pdbx_description
1 polymer ?
#
loop_
_entity_poly.entity_id
_entity_poly.type
_entity_poly.pdbx_seq_one_letter_code
_entity_poly.pdbx_strand_id
1 'polypeptide(L)'
;MPSQPCKLKNTTYRKSIWSWKKRLDLGASITDRGEKFEFYRTLTSFQEYVLVDQYKIHLEHYAKTPDNKWLLSEYEDINATLTLISIPFQIQLTTIYRRVIF
;
A
#
# COMPACT_ATOMS: atom_id res chain seq x y z
N MET A 1 -40.18 42.48 31.24
CA MET A 1 -41.20 41.41 31.30
C MET A 1 -42.48 41.92 30.67
N PRO A 2 -43.33 41.07 30.07
CA PRO A 2 -43.09 39.66 29.69
C PRO A 2 -42.12 39.63 28.46
N SER A 3 -42.16 38.78 27.41
CA SER A 3 -42.98 37.61 27.05
C SER A 3 -42.22 36.64 26.12
N GLN A 4 -42.64 35.38 26.19
CA GLN A 4 -42.72 34.40 25.09
C GLN A 4 -44.21 33.96 25.01
N PRO A 5 -44.71 33.19 24.01
CA PRO A 5 -43.99 32.41 22.99
C PRO A 5 -44.57 32.48 21.55
N CYS A 6 -43.94 31.78 20.60
CA CYS A 6 -44.64 31.07 19.52
C CYS A 6 -43.78 29.98 18.89
N LYS A 7 -44.25 28.72 18.88
CA LYS A 7 -43.69 27.62 18.09
C LYS A 7 -44.41 27.52 16.75
N LEU A 8 -43.72 27.69 15.63
CA LEU A 8 -44.25 27.32 14.31
C LEU A 8 -43.24 26.53 13.46
N LYS A 9 -43.45 25.21 13.49
CA LYS A 9 -43.46 24.24 12.37
C LYS A 9 -42.36 24.30 11.30
N ASN A 10 -41.60 23.20 11.26
CA ASN A 10 -41.13 22.45 10.09
C ASN A 10 -40.94 23.21 8.76
N THR A 11 -39.68 23.46 8.38
CA THR A 11 -39.24 23.30 6.98
C THR A 11 -37.85 22.65 6.92
N THR A 12 -37.90 21.39 6.52
CA THR A 12 -36.93 20.61 5.77
C THR A 12 -35.77 21.36 5.07
N TYR A 13 -34.62 20.67 5.07
CA TYR A 13 -33.46 20.76 4.15
C TYR A 13 -32.23 21.58 4.54
N ARG A 14 -31.08 21.07 4.07
CA ARG A 14 -29.70 21.56 4.23
C ARG A 14 -29.13 21.60 5.67
N LYS A 15 -28.53 20.48 6.11
CA LYS A 15 -27.11 20.41 6.58
C LYS A 15 -26.53 18.98 6.41
N SER A 16 -26.55 18.44 5.19
CA SER A 16 -25.76 17.24 4.83
C SER A 16 -24.30 17.63 4.59
N ILE A 17 -23.60 18.01 5.67
CA ILE A 17 -22.23 18.55 5.62
C ILE A 17 -21.38 17.73 6.61
N TRP A 18 -20.69 16.73 6.04
CA TRP A 18 -19.59 15.94 6.62
C TRP A 18 -19.85 15.16 7.92
N SER A 19 -20.68 14.11 7.84
CA SER A 19 -20.63 12.99 8.79
C SER A 19 -19.43 12.07 8.52
N TRP A 20 -18.20 12.58 8.70
CA TRP A 20 -16.94 11.81 8.59
C TRP A 20 -16.18 11.74 9.92
N LYS A 21 -16.92 11.62 11.04
CA LYS A 21 -16.35 11.45 12.38
C LYS A 21 -16.74 10.10 13.00
N LYS A 22 -16.22 9.01 12.45
CA LYS A 22 -16.20 7.69 13.12
C LYS A 22 -15.09 6.78 12.60
N ARG A 23 -14.28 6.25 13.53
CA ARG A 23 -13.13 5.32 13.34
C ARG A 23 -11.89 5.91 12.67
N LEU A 24 -11.16 6.70 13.45
CA LEU A 24 -9.70 6.73 13.42
C LEU A 24 -9.21 6.44 14.85
N ASP A 25 -9.34 5.18 15.27
CA ASP A 25 -8.78 4.66 16.51
C ASP A 25 -8.35 3.21 16.26
N LEU A 26 -7.06 2.91 16.52
CA LEU A 26 -6.45 1.58 16.64
C LEU A 26 -6.53 0.65 15.41
N GLY A 27 -5.48 0.64 14.56
CA GLY A 27 -5.28 -0.48 13.63
C GLY A 27 -4.25 -0.33 12.50
N ALA A 28 -4.03 0.89 11.98
CA ALA A 28 -3.23 1.13 10.76
C ALA A 28 -1.69 0.98 10.91
N SER A 29 -1.23 0.16 11.86
CA SER A 29 0.17 -0.26 12.00
C SER A 29 0.44 -1.64 11.39
N ILE A 30 -0.60 -2.33 10.88
CA ILE A 30 -0.44 -3.63 10.22
C ILE A 30 -0.79 -3.50 8.71
N THR A 31 0.25 -3.58 7.89
CA THR A 31 0.21 -4.11 6.51
C THR A 31 -0.67 -3.45 5.44
N ASP A 32 -0.42 -2.17 5.17
CA ASP A 32 -0.60 -1.58 3.82
C ASP A 32 0.11 -2.45 2.75
N ARG A 33 1.26 -3.05 3.13
CA ARG A 33 2.01 -4.09 2.41
C ARG A 33 1.19 -5.35 2.05
N GLY A 34 0.29 -5.76 2.93
CA GLY A 34 -0.48 -7.01 2.82
C GLY A 34 -1.69 -6.83 1.91
N GLU A 35 -2.55 -5.86 2.22
CA GLU A 35 -3.77 -5.59 1.45
C GLU A 35 -3.47 -5.22 -0.02
N LYS A 36 -2.40 -4.44 -0.27
CA LYS A 36 -1.94 -4.14 -1.63
C LYS A 36 -1.43 -5.37 -2.36
N PHE A 37 -0.65 -6.24 -1.70
CA PHE A 37 -0.16 -7.47 -2.32
C PHE A 37 -1.33 -8.39 -2.67
N GLU A 38 -2.28 -8.62 -1.75
CA GLU A 38 -3.50 -9.40 -2.02
C GLU A 38 -4.25 -8.87 -3.25
N PHE A 39 -4.45 -7.55 -3.34
CA PHE A 39 -5.10 -6.92 -4.50
C PHE A 39 -4.33 -7.16 -5.80
N TYR A 40 -3.01 -6.91 -5.84
CA TYR A 40 -2.22 -7.11 -7.06
C TYR A 40 -2.15 -8.57 -7.51
N ARG A 41 -2.20 -9.55 -6.59
CA ARG A 41 -2.25 -10.98 -6.95
C ARG A 41 -3.51 -11.39 -7.73
N THR A 42 -4.61 -10.63 -7.63
CA THR A 42 -5.85 -10.90 -8.40
C THR A 42 -5.68 -10.65 -9.90
N LEU A 43 -4.70 -9.85 -10.30
CA LEU A 43 -4.43 -9.51 -11.69
C LEU A 43 -3.65 -10.66 -12.36
N THR A 44 -4.22 -11.22 -13.44
CA THR A 44 -3.57 -12.29 -14.22
C THR A 44 -2.34 -11.82 -14.98
N SER A 45 -2.33 -10.56 -15.43
CA SER A 45 -1.19 -9.90 -16.09
C SER A 45 -0.08 -9.49 -15.12
N PHE A 46 -0.32 -9.52 -13.81
CA PHE A 46 0.67 -9.12 -12.82
C PHE A 46 1.55 -10.34 -12.45
N GLN A 47 2.84 -10.23 -12.78
CA GLN A 47 3.78 -11.35 -12.69
C GLN A 47 4.90 -11.15 -11.66
N GLU A 48 5.26 -9.90 -11.32
CA GLU A 48 6.38 -9.63 -10.42
C GLU A 48 6.08 -8.45 -9.49
N TYR A 49 6.44 -8.62 -8.22
CA TYR A 49 6.32 -7.61 -7.18
C TYR A 49 7.64 -7.48 -6.45
N VAL A 50 8.20 -6.27 -6.40
CA VAL A 50 9.47 -5.99 -5.75
C VAL A 50 9.22 -5.02 -4.61
N LEU A 51 9.66 -5.40 -3.41
CA LEU A 51 9.70 -4.56 -2.23
C LEU A 51 11.14 -4.21 -1.91
N VAL A 52 11.40 -2.93 -1.66
CA VAL A 52 12.70 -2.41 -1.28
C VAL A 52 12.56 -1.79 0.11
N ASP A 53 13.27 -2.32 1.10
CA ASP A 53 13.39 -1.67 2.40
C ASP A 53 14.24 -0.40 2.24
N GLN A 54 13.81 0.71 2.84
CA GLN A 54 14.51 2.00 2.78
C GLN A 54 15.49 2.21 3.94
N TYR A 55 15.42 1.39 4.99
CA TYR A 55 16.22 1.54 6.21
C TYR A 55 17.44 0.59 6.27
N LYS A 56 17.43 -0.46 5.45
CA LYS A 56 18.53 -1.42 5.31
C LYS A 56 18.63 -1.92 3.87
N ILE A 57 19.75 -2.55 3.52
CA ILE A 57 19.86 -3.34 2.29
C ILE A 57 19.02 -4.60 2.47
N HIS A 58 17.79 -4.57 1.99
CA HIS A 58 16.87 -5.69 2.00
C HIS A 58 15.84 -5.51 0.89
N LEU A 59 15.96 -6.34 -0.14
CA LEU A 59 15.03 -6.37 -1.26
C LEU A 59 14.35 -7.73 -1.31
N GLU A 60 13.02 -7.72 -1.41
CA GLU A 60 12.21 -8.92 -1.58
C GLU A 60 11.59 -8.90 -2.97
N HIS A 61 11.80 -9.97 -3.72
CA HIS A 61 11.28 -10.17 -5.06
C HIS A 61 10.33 -11.35 -5.05
N TYR A 62 9.06 -11.08 -5.33
CA TYR A 62 8.03 -12.08 -5.52
C TYR A 62 7.80 -12.26 -7.02
N ALA A 63 8.15 -13.42 -7.56
CA ALA A 63 7.91 -13.77 -8.95
C ALA A 63 6.81 -14.84 -9.07
N LYS A 64 5.86 -14.62 -9.98
CA LYS A 64 4.75 -15.53 -10.26
C LYS A 64 5.20 -16.61 -11.25
N THR A 65 5.13 -17.86 -10.83
CA THR A 65 5.51 -19.02 -11.65
C THR A 65 4.37 -19.44 -12.58
N PRO A 66 4.64 -20.24 -13.63
CA PRO A 66 3.60 -20.81 -14.50
C PRO A 66 2.52 -21.61 -13.74
N ASP A 67 2.89 -22.23 -12.61
CA ASP A 67 1.99 -22.94 -11.69
C ASP A 67 1.05 -22.00 -10.88
N ASN A 68 1.03 -20.70 -11.17
CA ASN A 68 0.31 -19.66 -10.42
C ASN A 68 0.75 -19.57 -8.93
N LYS A 69 1.96 -20.03 -8.59
CA LYS A 69 2.59 -19.89 -7.26
C LYS A 69 3.48 -18.65 -7.24
N TRP A 70 3.73 -18.11 -6.05
CA TRP A 70 4.67 -17.01 -5.86
C TRP A 70 5.96 -17.53 -5.23
N LEU A 71 7.09 -17.31 -5.91
CA LEU A 71 8.43 -17.57 -5.38
C LEU A 71 8.96 -16.28 -4.76
N LEU A 72 9.36 -16.32 -3.49
CA LEU A 72 10.08 -15.24 -2.81
C LEU A 72 11.58 -15.45 -2.98
N SER A 73 12.29 -14.41 -3.38
CA SER A 73 13.75 -14.29 -3.34
C SER A 73 14.12 -13.05 -2.54
N GLU A 74 15.00 -13.20 -1.55
CA GLU A 74 15.44 -12.13 -0.66
C GLU A 74 16.90 -11.79 -0.94
N TYR A 75 17.22 -10.50 -0.92
CA TYR A 75 18.54 -9.96 -1.26
C TYR A 75 19.01 -8.99 -0.17
N GLU A 76 20.04 -9.39 0.57
CA GLU A 76 20.65 -8.60 1.67
C GLU A 76 22.03 -8.04 1.31
N ASP A 77 22.64 -8.47 0.19
CA ASP A 77 23.93 -7.95 -0.30
C ASP A 77 23.72 -6.84 -1.34
N ILE A 78 24.36 -5.69 -1.11
CA ILE A 78 24.35 -4.52 -2.01
C ILE A 78 24.92 -4.84 -3.40
N ASN A 79 25.83 -5.82 -3.49
CA ASN A 79 26.45 -6.26 -4.74
C ASN A 79 25.58 -7.24 -5.55
N ALA A 80 24.48 -7.72 -4.97
CA ALA A 80 23.59 -8.64 -5.66
C ALA A 80 22.89 -7.98 -6.86
N THR A 81 22.50 -8.80 -7.82
CA THR A 81 21.77 -8.38 -9.02
C THR A 81 20.37 -8.98 -8.99
N LEU A 82 19.36 -8.12 -8.89
CA LEU A 82 17.97 -8.49 -9.10
C LEU A 82 17.79 -8.81 -10.59
N THR A 83 17.34 -10.03 -10.88
CA THR A 83 16.95 -10.46 -12.23
C THR A 83 15.43 -10.61 -12.26
N LEU A 84 14.79 -9.90 -13.18
CA LEU A 84 13.36 -10.07 -13.43
C LEU A 84 13.13 -11.31 -14.30
N ILE A 85 12.05 -12.04 -14.00
CA ILE A 85 11.69 -13.30 -14.66
C ILE A 85 10.66 -13.06 -15.79
N SER A 86 9.80 -12.05 -15.66
CA SER A 86 8.79 -11.72 -16.68
C SER A 86 9.39 -11.00 -17.89
N ILE A 87 10.48 -10.26 -17.68
CA ILE A 87 11.21 -9.49 -18.70
C ILE A 87 12.71 -9.73 -18.54
N PRO A 88 13.50 -9.80 -19.63
CA PRO A 88 14.95 -10.01 -19.58
C PRO A 88 15.67 -8.75 -19.13
N PHE A 89 15.50 -8.39 -17.86
CA PHE A 89 16.02 -7.17 -17.24
C PHE A 89 16.76 -7.51 -15.95
N GLN A 90 17.92 -6.88 -15.76
CA GLN A 90 18.79 -7.07 -14.62
C GLN A 90 19.20 -5.72 -14.06
N ILE A 91 19.20 -5.59 -12.73
CA ILE A 91 19.60 -4.36 -12.04
C ILE A 91 20.34 -4.70 -10.74
N GLN A 92 21.51 -4.07 -10.55
CA GLN A 92 22.28 -4.22 -9.31
C GLN A 92 21.61 -3.46 -8.16
N LEU A 93 21.64 -4.03 -6.95
CA LEU A 93 21.14 -3.36 -5.76
C LEU A 93 21.90 -2.05 -5.49
N THR A 94 23.20 -1.97 -5.81
CA THR A 94 24.00 -0.72 -5.88
C THR A 94 23.28 0.44 -6.59
N THR A 95 22.53 0.13 -7.66
CA THR A 95 21.85 1.12 -8.51
C THR A 95 20.49 1.50 -7.93
N ILE A 96 19.76 0.54 -7.35
CA ILE A 96 18.49 0.75 -6.64
C ILE A 96 18.73 1.67 -5.43
N TYR A 97 19.73 1.34 -4.61
CA TYR A 97 20.08 2.03 -3.38
C TYR A 97 20.94 3.29 -3.57
N ARG A 98 21.30 3.67 -4.82
CA ARG A 98 22.21 4.79 -5.14
C ARG A 98 21.82 6.16 -4.54
N ARG A 99 20.57 6.33 -4.12
CA ARG A 99 20.04 7.57 -3.52
C ARG A 99 19.52 7.40 -2.09
N VAL A 100 19.69 6.22 -1.50
CA VAL A 100 19.36 5.97 -0.10
C VAL A 100 20.60 6.31 0.73
N ILE A 101 20.40 7.15 1.75
CA ILE A 101 21.41 7.48 2.75
C ILE A 101 20.96 6.79 4.04
N PHE A 102 21.81 5.93 4.58
CA PHE A 102 21.59 5.17 5.82
C PHE A 102 22.14 5.93 7.03
#